data_AF-A0A9W4E2B3-F1
#
_entry.id   AF-A0A9W4E2B3-F1
#
_cell.length_a   1.000
_cell.length_b   1.000
_cell.length_c   1.000
_cell.angle_alpha   90.00
_cell.angle_beta   90.00
_cell.angle_gamma   90.00
#
_symmetry.space_group_name_H-M   'P 1'
#
loop_
_entity.id
_entity.type
_entity.pdbx_description
1 polymer ?
#
loop_
_entity_poly.entity_id
_entity_poly.type
_entity_poly.pdbx_seq_one_letter_code
_entity_poly.pdbx_strand_id
1 'polypeptide(L)' 'MSQAPLVVGGAVLSAGRLLAARRTAPAALAGRWELPGVH' A
#
# COMPACT_ATOMS: atom_id res chain seq x y z
N MET A 1 -4.35 18.27 -19.72
CA MET A 1 -3.61 17.92 -18.48
C MET A 1 -4.25 16.66 -17.90
N SER A 2 -3.55 15.54 -17.81
CA SER A 2 -4.09 14.32 -17.18
C SER A 2 -4.03 14.46 -15.66
N GLN A 3 -5.16 14.27 -15.00
CA GLN A 3 -5.18 14.15 -13.54
C GLN A 3 -4.75 12.73 -13.16
N ALA A 4 -3.82 12.62 -12.23
CA ALA A 4 -3.48 11.33 -11.63
C ALA A 4 -4.63 10.89 -10.70
N PRO A 5 -4.96 9.58 -10.65
CA PRO A 5 -5.95 9.08 -9.72
C PRO A 5 -5.48 9.26 -8.27
N LEU A 6 -6.40 9.65 -7.39
CA LEU A 6 -6.18 9.66 -5.95
C LEU A 6 -6.17 8.21 -5.46
N VAL A 7 -5.15 7.84 -4.68
CA VAL A 7 -5.02 6.51 -4.06
C VAL A 7 -4.87 6.70 -2.55
N VAL A 8 -5.55 5.86 -1.76
CA VAL A 8 -5.53 5.93 -0.30
C VAL A 8 -5.01 4.62 0.28
N GLY A 9 -4.10 4.72 1.25
CA GLY A 9 -3.63 3.59 2.06
C GLY A 9 -4.12 3.72 3.51
N GLY A 10 -4.51 2.60 4.11
CA GLY A 10 -4.92 2.50 5.51
C GLY A 10 -3.75 2.14 6.43
N ALA A 11 -3.62 2.85 7.56
CA ALA A 11 -2.67 2.52 8.61
C ALA A 11 -3.41 1.90 9.80
N VAL A 12 -3.21 0.60 10.03
CA VAL A 12 -3.77 -0.10 11.18
C VAL A 12 -2.69 -0.31 12.23
N LEU A 13 -2.84 0.37 13.36
CA LEU A 13 -1.97 0.20 14.53
C LEU A 13 -2.68 -0.67 15.57
N SER A 14 -2.00 -1.71 16.04
CA SER A 14 -2.50 -2.57 17.12
C SER A 14 -1.34 -3.00 18.01
N ALA A 15 -1.46 -2.74 19.32
CA ALA A 15 -0.45 -3.06 20.33
C ALA A 15 0.98 -2.59 19.94
N GLY A 16 1.11 -1.37 19.41
CA GLY A 16 2.41 -0.81 18.99
C GLY A 16 2.96 -1.40 17.68
N ARG A 17 2.20 -2.22 16.96
CA ARG A 17 2.59 -2.79 15.66
C ARG A 17 1.75 -2.20 14.53
N LEU A 18 2.36 -1.95 13.39
CA LEU A 18 1.72 -1.46 12.17
C LEU A 18 1.51 -2.62 11.19
N LEU A 19 0.29 -2.76 10.67
CA LEU A 19 0.01 -3.68 9.58
C LEU A 19 0.63 -3.16 8.27
N ALA A 20 1.44 -4.00 7.61
CA ALA A 20 1.98 -3.75 6.30
C ALA A 20 1.56 -4.87 5.33
N ALA A 21 1.25 -4.53 4.09
CA ALA A 21 1.01 -5.48 3.02
C ALA A 21 2.28 -5.68 2.18
N ARG A 22 2.59 -6.92 1.80
CA ARG A 22 3.67 -7.20 0.84
C ARG A 22 3.09 -7.25 -0.56
N ARG A 23 3.51 -6.34 -1.42
CA ARG A 23 3.06 -6.28 -2.81
C ARG A 23 3.48 -7.54 -3.57
N THR A 24 2.59 -8.09 -4.38
CA THR A 24 2.89 -9.26 -5.24
C THR A 24 3.06 -8.89 -6.72
N ALA A 25 2.51 -7.75 -7.16
CA ALA A 25 2.60 -7.24 -8.54
C ALA A 25 2.44 -5.71 -8.60
N PRO A 26 2.85 -5.03 -9.69
CA PRO A 26 3.66 -5.54 -10.81
C PRO A 26 5.10 -5.89 -10.37
N ALA A 27 5.87 -6.57 -11.22
CA ALA A 27 7.22 -7.06 -10.89
C ALA A 27 8.18 -5.98 -10.35
N ALA A 28 8.08 -4.75 -10.84
CA ALA A 28 8.87 -3.62 -10.36
C ALA A 28 8.66 -3.29 -8.87
N LEU A 29 7.52 -3.68 -8.31
CA LEU A 29 7.08 -3.38 -6.94
C LEU A 29 6.90 -4.65 -6.09
N ALA A 30 6.92 -5.84 -6.71
CA ALA A 30 6.78 -7.11 -6.03
C ALA A 30 7.83 -7.26 -4.91
N GLY A 31 7.39 -7.75 -3.76
CA GLY A 31 8.19 -7.97 -2.57
C GLY A 31 8.37 -6.74 -1.67
N ARG A 32 8.00 -5.53 -2.13
CA ARG A 32 8.03 -4.30 -1.31
C ARG A 32 6.87 -4.27 -0.32
N TRP A 33 7.03 -3.47 0.73
CA TRP A 33 6.02 -3.22 1.75
C TRP A 33 5.25 -1.93 1.47
N GLU A 34 3.95 -1.94 1.76
CA GLU A 34 3.09 -0.76 1.67
C GLU A 34 1.98 -0.76 2.72
N LEU A 35 1.31 0.38 2.85
CA LEU A 35 0.04 0.46 3.57
C LEU A 35 -1.04 -0.23 2.71
N PRO A 36 -1.85 -1.13 3.29
CA PRO A 36 -2.96 -1.76 2.57
C PRO A 36 -3.94 -0.71 2.02
N GLY A 37 -4.33 -0.86 0.76
CA GLY A 37 -5.31 0.02 0.11
C GLY A 37 -5.93 -0.68 -1.09
N VAL A 38 -6.99 -0.09 -1.63
CA VAL A 38 -7.53 -0.48 -2.93
C VAL A 38 -7.00 0.49 -3.97
N HIS A 39 -6.51 -0.05 -5.08
CA HIS A 39 -6.15 0.72 -6.27
C HIS A 39 -7.41 1.07 -7.06
#